data_AF-A0A8J6BE22-F1
#
_entry.id   AF-A0A8J6BE22-F1
#
_cell.length_a   1.000
_cell.length_b   1.000
_cell.length_c   1.000
_cell.angle_alpha   90.00
_cell.angle_beta   90.00
_cell.angle_gamma   90.00
#
_symmetry.space_group_name_H-M   'P 1'
#
loop_
_entity.id
_entity.type
_entity.pdbx_description
1 polymer ?
#
loop_
_entity_poly.entity_id
_entity_poly.type
_entity_poly.pdbx_seq_one_letter_code
_entity_poly.pdbx_strand_id
1 'polypeptide(L)'
;AQQVEDFLQLRKTAEEMNLFNASWVFFGLYLGHILALEFLGWATLYYLGTGWIPSIITILLLTVSQAQAGWLQHDFGHLSIFKKSKWNHLGHKFVIGHLK
;
A
#
# COMPACT_ATOMS: atom_id res chain seq x y z
N ALA A 1 8.96 25.26 -28.06
CA ALA A 1 10.35 24.77 -27.86
C ALA A 1 10.75 24.87 -26.40
N GLN A 2 10.71 26.07 -25.80
CA GLN A 2 11.12 26.30 -24.39
C GLN A 2 10.39 25.42 -23.36
N GLN A 3 9.06 25.28 -23.46
CA GLN A 3 8.31 24.39 -22.55
C GLN A 3 8.76 22.93 -22.62
N VAL A 4 9.12 22.43 -23.81
CA VAL A 4 9.58 21.04 -23.97
C VAL A 4 10.94 20.86 -23.31
N GLU A 5 11.83 21.86 -23.45
CA GLU A 5 13.14 21.87 -22.79
C GLU A 5 13.01 21.92 -21.27
N ASP A 6 12.11 22.76 -20.75
CA ASP A 6 11.83 22.88 -19.32
C ASP A 6 11.30 21.55 -18.73
N PHE A 7 10.39 20.86 -19.44
CA PHE A 7 9.92 19.53 -19.05
C PHE A 7 11.03 18.47 -19.09
N LEU A 8 11.93 18.54 -20.08
CA LEU A 8 13.07 17.62 -20.16
C LEU A 8 14.04 17.84 -19.01
N GLN A 9 14.32 19.10 -18.65
CA GLN A 9 15.15 19.43 -17.48
C GLN A 9 14.50 18.96 -16.18
N LEU A 10 13.21 19.22 -15.99
CA LEU A 10 12.45 18.73 -14.82
C LEU A 10 12.51 17.20 -14.70
N ARG A 11 12.31 16.49 -15.80
CA ARG A 11 12.42 15.02 -15.82
C ARG A 11 13.82 14.57 -15.43
N LYS A 12 14.86 15.20 -15.97
CA LYS A 12 16.25 14.85 -15.71
C LYS A 12 16.62 15.07 -14.24
N THR A 13 16.21 16.20 -13.67
CA THR A 13 16.37 16.48 -12.23
C THR A 13 15.64 15.44 -11.38
N ALA A 14 14.41 15.07 -11.73
CA ALA A 14 13.65 14.05 -11.00
C ALA A 14 14.27 12.64 -11.09
N GLU A 15 14.86 12.30 -12.24
CA GLU A 15 15.64 11.07 -12.42
C GLU A 15 16.93 11.07 -11.58
N GLU A 16 17.69 12.17 -11.57
CA GLU A 16 18.90 12.35 -10.76
C GLU A 16 18.60 12.26 -9.25
N MET A 17 17.47 12.83 -8.83
CA MET A 17 16.96 12.74 -7.46
C MET A 17 16.41 11.35 -7.09
N ASN A 18 16.42 10.38 -8.01
CA ASN A 18 15.86 9.04 -7.82
C ASN A 18 14.37 9.04 -7.40
N LEU A 19 13.61 10.09 -7.72
CA LEU A 19 12.18 10.20 -7.35
C LEU A 19 11.32 9.10 -7.98
N PHE A 20 11.77 8.51 -9.08
CA PHE A 20 11.10 7.41 -9.76
C PHE A 20 11.51 6.02 -9.25
N ASN A 21 12.41 5.93 -8.28
CA ASN A 21 12.93 4.67 -7.77
C ASN A 21 12.13 4.25 -6.54
N ALA A 22 11.08 3.45 -6.75
CA ALA A 22 10.28 2.93 -5.66
C ALA A 22 11.09 1.97 -4.76
N SER A 23 10.99 2.19 -3.45
CA SER A 23 11.70 1.38 -2.46
C SER A 23 10.89 0.14 -2.08
N TRP A 24 11.36 -1.01 -2.55
CA TRP A 24 10.89 -2.36 -2.20
C TRP A 24 10.51 -2.55 -0.73
N VAL A 25 11.42 -2.09 0.12
CA VAL A 25 11.34 -2.24 1.56
C VAL A 25 10.18 -1.43 2.13
N PHE A 26 9.94 -0.22 1.61
CA PHE A 26 8.82 0.61 2.05
C PHE A 26 7.48 -0.05 1.77
N PHE A 27 7.28 -0.57 0.55
CA PHE A 27 6.04 -1.25 0.19
C PHE A 27 5.87 -2.58 0.92
N GLY A 28 6.95 -3.31 1.20
CA GLY A 28 6.92 -4.51 2.04
C GLY A 28 6.54 -4.20 3.49
N LEU A 29 7.12 -3.15 4.08
CA LEU A 29 6.76 -2.67 5.42
C LEU A 29 5.32 -2.16 5.48
N TYR A 30 4.86 -1.48 4.43
CA TYR A 30 3.49 -0.99 4.34
C TYR A 30 2.47 -2.13 4.26
N LEU A 31 2.75 -3.17 3.47
CA LEU A 31 1.94 -4.39 3.47
C LEU A 31 1.95 -5.08 4.85
N GLY A 32 3.12 -5.15 5.50
CA GLY A 32 3.25 -5.68 6.85
C GLY A 32 2.41 -4.92 7.88
N HIS A 33 2.35 -3.59 7.76
CA HIS A 33 1.51 -2.74 8.61
C HIS A 33 0.01 -3.04 8.43
N ILE A 34 -0.45 -3.21 7.19
CA ILE A 34 -1.85 -3.58 6.89
C ILE A 34 -2.18 -4.93 7.54
N LEU A 35 -1.33 -5.95 7.34
CA LEU A 35 -1.53 -7.28 7.96
C LEU A 35 -1.53 -7.21 9.49
N ALA A 36 -0.70 -6.35 10.08
CA ALA A 36 -0.68 -6.13 11.53
C ALA A 36 -2.00 -5.53 12.03
N LEU A 37 -2.60 -4.58 11.30
CA LEU A 37 -3.91 -4.01 11.65
C LEU A 37 -5.02 -5.06 11.59
N GLU A 38 -5.02 -5.94 10.60
CA GLU A 38 -6.02 -7.02 10.51
C GLU A 38 -5.86 -8.02 11.65
N PHE A 39 -4.62 -8.42 11.95
CA PHE A 39 -4.33 -9.28 13.09
C PHE A 39 -4.77 -8.64 14.41
N LEU A 40 -4.53 -7.35 14.60
CA LEU A 40 -4.98 -6.61 15.78
C LEU A 40 -6.51 -6.55 15.86
N GLY A 41 -7.20 -6.36 14.74
CA GLY A 41 -8.66 -6.39 14.68
C GLY A 41 -9.23 -7.74 15.12
N TRP A 42 -8.65 -8.84 14.63
CA TRP A 42 -9.00 -10.20 15.04
C TRP A 42 -8.66 -10.46 16.52
N ALA A 43 -7.44 -10.11 16.95
CA ALA A 43 -6.99 -10.29 18.32
C ALA A 43 -7.87 -9.51 19.32
N THR A 44 -8.34 -8.32 18.93
CA THR A 44 -9.26 -7.52 19.75
C THR A 44 -10.54 -8.30 20.04
N LEU A 45 -11.18 -8.91 19.02
CA LEU A 45 -12.37 -9.73 19.24
C LEU A 45 -12.06 -11.04 19.96
N TYR A 46 -10.91 -11.65 19.70
CA TYR A 46 -10.52 -12.92 20.32
C TYR A 46 -10.29 -12.78 21.83
N TYR A 47 -9.57 -11.74 22.26
CA TYR A 47 -9.23 -11.54 23.67
C TYR A 47 -10.27 -10.73 24.46
N LEU A 48 -10.91 -9.73 23.85
CA LEU A 48 -11.86 -8.85 24.54
C LEU A 48 -13.33 -9.23 24.29
N GLY A 49 -13.58 -10.22 23.42
CA GLY A 49 -14.92 -10.69 23.08
C GLY A 49 -15.70 -9.76 22.17
N THR A 50 -17.00 -10.02 22.03
CA THR A 50 -17.91 -9.34 21.08
C THR A 50 -18.72 -8.20 21.70
N GLY A 51 -18.20 -7.56 22.75
CA GLY A 51 -18.83 -6.38 23.34
C GLY A 51 -18.84 -5.18 22.39
N TRP A 52 -19.64 -4.16 22.71
CA TRP A 52 -19.74 -2.94 21.90
C TRP A 52 -18.39 -2.22 21.75
N ILE A 53 -17.61 -2.11 22.83
CA ILE A 53 -16.32 -1.42 22.81
C ILE A 53 -15.29 -2.16 21.93
N PRO A 54 -15.02 -3.47 22.13
CA PRO A 54 -14.15 -4.24 21.24
C PRO A 54 -14.60 -4.19 19.78
N SER A 55 -15.91 -4.26 19.53
CA SER A 55 -16.46 -4.22 18.16
C SER A 55 -16.19 -2.89 17.46
N ILE A 56 -16.36 -1.75 18.15
CA ILE A 56 -16.05 -0.44 17.59
C ILE A 56 -14.55 -0.32 17.29
N ILE A 57 -13.69 -0.79 18.19
CA ILE A 57 -12.23 -0.79 17.98
C ILE A 57 -11.86 -1.64 16.76
N THR A 58 -12.41 -2.84 16.65
CA THR A 58 -12.17 -3.71 15.49
C THR A 58 -12.67 -3.07 14.19
N ILE A 59 -13.85 -2.45 14.17
CA ILE A 59 -14.35 -1.74 12.99
C ILE A 59 -13.39 -0.63 12.55
N LEU A 60 -12.87 0.15 13.49
CA LEU A 60 -11.93 1.22 13.18
C LEU A 60 -10.61 0.66 12.61
N LEU A 61 -10.04 -0.36 13.23
CA LEU A 61 -8.81 -1.01 12.77
C LEU A 61 -8.96 -1.59 11.37
N LEU A 62 -10.05 -2.33 11.12
CA LEU A 62 -10.32 -2.93 9.82
C LEU A 62 -10.62 -1.88 8.76
N THR A 63 -11.33 -0.80 9.11
CA THR A 63 -11.61 0.30 8.16
C THR A 63 -10.33 0.99 7.70
N VAL A 64 -9.40 1.26 8.63
CA VAL A 64 -8.09 1.82 8.29
C VAL A 64 -7.28 0.84 7.44
N SER A 65 -7.27 -0.45 7.81
CA SER A 65 -6.60 -1.50 7.03
C SER A 65 -7.11 -1.55 5.59
N GLN A 66 -8.43 -1.60 5.40
CA GLN A 66 -9.07 -1.72 4.10
C GLN A 66 -8.85 -0.47 3.23
N ALA A 67 -8.89 0.73 3.82
CA ALA A 67 -8.53 1.95 3.10
C ALA A 67 -7.08 1.85 2.60
N GLN A 68 -6.13 1.54 3.48
CA GLN A 68 -4.70 1.41 3.15
C GLN A 68 -4.43 0.33 2.10
N ALA A 69 -5.10 -0.81 2.19
CA ALA A 69 -5.04 -1.88 1.19
C ALA A 69 -5.53 -1.42 -0.19
N GLY A 70 -6.60 -0.62 -0.24
CA GLY A 70 -7.10 -0.02 -1.48
C GLY A 70 -6.09 0.91 -2.15
N TRP A 71 -5.43 1.79 -1.38
CA TRP A 71 -4.37 2.66 -1.87
C TRP A 71 -3.14 1.85 -2.33
N LEU A 72 -2.75 0.83 -1.56
CA LEU A 72 -1.65 -0.06 -1.94
C LEU A 72 -1.95 -0.83 -3.23
N GLN A 73 -3.20 -1.28 -3.41
CA GLN A 73 -3.66 -1.93 -4.62
C GLN A 73 -3.58 -0.99 -5.83
N HIS A 74 -3.98 0.26 -5.66
CA HIS A 74 -3.87 1.31 -6.67
C HIS A 74 -2.40 1.56 -7.06
N ASP A 75 -1.49 1.64 -6.09
CA ASP A 75 -0.06 1.88 -6.33
C ASP A 75 0.63 0.68 -7.00
N PHE A 76 0.23 -0.56 -6.67
CA PHE A 76 0.62 -1.76 -7.42
C PHE A 76 0.02 -1.79 -8.83
N GLY A 77 -1.13 -1.16 -9.07
CA GLY A 77 -1.74 -1.06 -10.40
C GLY A 77 -0.94 -0.16 -11.35
N HIS A 78 -0.33 0.91 -10.83
CA HIS A 78 0.46 1.87 -11.62
C HIS A 78 1.85 1.39 -12.04
N LEU A 79 2.20 0.12 -11.79
CA LEU A 79 3.53 -0.45 -12.13
C LEU A 79 4.72 0.33 -11.53
N SER A 80 4.47 1.27 -10.61
CA SER A 80 5.47 2.20 -10.09
C SER A 80 6.38 1.58 -9.04
N ILE A 81 6.03 0.38 -8.58
CA ILE A 81 6.76 -0.33 -7.52
C ILE A 81 7.85 -1.19 -8.17
N PHE A 82 7.50 -2.19 -9.01
CA PHE A 82 8.47 -3.15 -9.58
C PHE A 82 8.96 -2.75 -10.98
N LYS A 83 10.29 -2.50 -11.12
CA LYS A 83 10.98 -2.44 -12.43
C LYS A 83 10.71 -3.69 -13.30
N LYS A 84 10.29 -4.82 -12.70
CA LYS A 84 9.75 -5.99 -13.41
C LYS A 84 8.25 -6.19 -13.11
N SER A 85 7.43 -5.94 -14.13
CA SER A 85 5.95 -6.06 -14.13
C SER A 85 5.37 -7.35 -13.49
N LYS A 86 6.08 -8.49 -13.57
CA LYS A 86 5.61 -9.78 -13.02
C LYS A 86 5.36 -9.78 -11.50
N TRP A 87 6.19 -9.07 -10.74
CA TRP A 87 6.05 -9.01 -9.28
C TRP A 87 4.95 -8.05 -8.83
N ASN A 88 4.72 -6.97 -9.59
CA ASN A 88 3.55 -6.10 -9.39
C ASN A 88 2.24 -6.87 -9.58
N HIS A 89 2.16 -7.72 -10.60
CA HIS A 89 0.97 -8.56 -10.81
C HIS A 89 0.77 -9.62 -9.73
N LEU A 90 1.84 -10.18 -9.18
CA LEU A 90 1.74 -11.13 -8.07
C LEU A 90 1.25 -10.43 -6.79
N GLY A 91 1.82 -9.28 -6.45
CA GLY A 91 1.39 -8.46 -5.31
C GLY A 91 -0.05 -7.99 -5.46
N HIS A 92 -0.43 -7.50 -6.64
CA HIS A 92 -1.81 -7.09 -6.94
C HIS A 92 -2.81 -8.25 -6.81
N LYS A 93 -2.47 -9.44 -7.30
CA LYS A 93 -3.31 -10.64 -7.12
C LYS A 93 -3.41 -11.08 -5.65
N PHE A 94 -2.33 -10.94 -4.88
CA PHE A 94 -2.35 -11.27 -3.47
C PHE A 94 -3.26 -10.30 -2.68
N VAL A 95 -3.12 -8.99 -2.91
CA VAL A 95 -3.95 -7.97 -2.27
C VAL A 95 -5.43 -8.11 -2.66
N ILE A 96 -5.75 -8.34 -3.94
CA ILE A 96 -7.13 -8.60 -4.37
C ILE A 96 -7.68 -9.92 -3.81
N GLY A 97 -6.85 -10.96 -3.74
CA GLY A 97 -7.32 -12.30 -3.43
C GLY A 97 -7.40 -12.63 -1.93
N HIS A 98 -6.65 -11.94 -1.07
CA HIS A 98 -6.59 -12.25 0.36
C HIS A 98 -6.94 -11.06 1.28
N LEU A 99 -6.83 -9.82 0.81
CA LEU A 99 -7.04 -8.61 1.62
C LEU A 99 -8.36 -7.88 1.31
N LYS A 100 -9.15 -8.37 0.36
CA LYS A 100 -10.48 -7.83 0.02
C LYS A 100 -11.53 -8.91 0.21
#